data_AF-A0A849SUC7-F1
#
_entry.id   AF-A0A849SUC7-F1
#
_cell.length_a   1.000
_cell.length_b   1.000
_cell.length_c   1.000
_cell.angle_alpha   90.00
_cell.angle_beta   90.00
_cell.angle_gamma   90.00
#
_symmetry.space_group_name_H-M   'P 1'
#
loop_
_entity.id
_entity.type
_entity.pdbx_description
1 polymer ?
#
loop_
_entity_poly.entity_id
_entity_poly.type
_entity_poly.pdbx_seq_one_letter_code
_entity_poly.pdbx_strand_id
1 'polypeptide(L)'
;MSAAGRELFWSGSAPLVLASASPRRVALLKQVGARFTVVDPGPDRAWPREAEPRHGVRALALDKAQRVAARKPDAVVVGADTVVVLRGERLGKP
;
A
#
# COMPACT_ATOMS: atom_id res chain seq x y z
N MET A 1 5.72 27.22 15.43
CA MET A 1 5.60 26.27 16.56
C MET A 1 6.41 25.03 16.20
N SER A 2 7.38 24.71 17.05
CA SER A 2 8.48 23.76 16.82
C SER A 2 7.98 22.32 16.65
N ALA A 3 8.33 21.66 15.53
CA ALA A 3 8.14 20.22 15.34
C ALA A 3 9.28 19.43 15.99
N ALA A 4 9.53 19.68 17.28
CA ALA A 4 10.43 18.89 18.08
C ALA A 4 9.79 17.52 18.35
N GLY A 5 10.43 16.45 17.86
CA GLY A 5 10.24 15.09 18.41
C GLY A 5 9.30 14.14 17.69
N ARG A 6 9.11 14.20 16.36
CA ARG A 6 8.51 13.04 15.66
C ARG A 6 9.58 11.97 15.46
N GLU A 7 9.58 10.96 16.33
CA GLU A 7 10.23 9.68 16.02
C GLU A 7 9.76 9.24 14.63
N LEU A 8 10.73 8.94 13.76
CA LEU A 8 10.43 8.42 12.44
C LEU A 8 9.73 7.07 12.63
N PHE A 9 8.50 6.96 12.14
CA PHE A 9 7.72 5.70 12.18
C PHE A 9 8.49 4.50 11.61
N TRP A 10 9.39 4.77 10.67
CA TRP A 10 10.31 3.78 10.14
C TRP A 10 11.75 4.17 10.47
N SER A 11 12.41 3.34 11.28
CA SER A 11 13.82 3.46 11.68
C SER A 11 14.71 2.35 11.12
N GLY A 12 14.17 1.51 10.21
CA GLY A 12 14.94 0.45 9.56
C GLY A 12 16.03 1.00 8.64
N SER A 13 17.12 0.23 8.47
CA SER A 13 18.26 0.60 7.62
C SER A 13 17.93 0.58 6.11
N ALA A 14 16.92 -0.19 5.70
CA ALA A 14 16.47 -0.25 4.32
C ALA A 14 15.56 0.94 3.96
N PRO A 15 15.63 1.47 2.72
CA PRO A 15 14.68 2.45 2.23
C PRO A 15 13.24 1.94 2.30
N LEU A 16 12.30 2.79 2.71
CA LEU A 16 10.88 2.48 2.68
C LEU A 16 10.25 2.97 1.36
N VAL A 17 9.48 2.09 0.71
CA VAL A 17 8.77 2.38 -0.54
C VAL A 17 7.28 2.10 -0.36
N LEU A 18 6.43 3.05 -0.75
CA LEU A 18 4.99 2.86 -0.88
C LEU A 18 4.65 2.46 -2.32
N ALA A 19 4.16 1.24 -2.51
CA ALA A 19 3.70 0.71 -3.80
C ALA A 19 2.25 1.15 -4.10
N SER A 20 2.02 2.45 -4.29
CA SER A 20 0.69 2.98 -4.58
C SER A 20 0.68 4.31 -5.31
N ALA A 21 -0.21 4.46 -6.30
CA ALA A 21 -0.55 5.75 -6.90
C ALA A 21 -1.61 6.56 -6.11
N SER A 22 -2.14 6.04 -4.99
CA SER A 22 -3.25 6.68 -4.25
C SER A 22 -2.77 7.88 -3.42
N PRO A 23 -3.27 9.12 -3.69
CA PRO A 23 -2.92 10.29 -2.88
C PRO A 23 -3.29 10.14 -1.41
N ARG A 24 -4.39 9.43 -1.11
CA ARG A 24 -4.85 9.15 0.26
C ARG A 24 -3.84 8.30 1.03
N ARG A 25 -3.27 7.26 0.42
CA ARG A 25 -2.28 6.39 1.09
C ARG A 25 -0.96 7.13 1.35
N VAL A 26 -0.55 8.00 0.42
CA VAL A 26 0.59 8.90 0.62
C VAL A 26 0.34 9.83 1.80
N ALA A 27 -0.84 10.44 1.90
CA ALA A 27 -1.20 11.31 3.02
C ALA A 27 -1.16 10.58 4.37
N LEU A 28 -1.75 9.39 4.45
CA LEU A 28 -1.74 8.56 5.67
C LEU A 28 -0.31 8.23 6.12
N LEU A 29 0.56 7.81 5.20
CA LEU A 29 1.93 7.42 5.55
C LEU A 29 2.79 8.65 5.96
N LYS A 30 2.51 9.82 5.40
CA LYS A 30 3.09 11.11 5.86
C LYS A 30 2.60 11.50 7.26
N GLN A 31 1.32 11.30 7.54
CA GLN A 31 0.69 11.62 8.85
C GLN A 31 1.28 10.81 10.00
N VAL A 32 1.77 9.59 9.76
CA VAL A 32 2.50 8.81 10.78
C VAL A 32 3.99 9.15 10.86
N GLY A 33 4.52 9.94 9.93
CA GLY A 33 5.87 10.48 10.01
C GLY A 33 6.94 9.59 9.39
N ALA A 34 6.55 8.71 8.48
CA ALA A 34 7.50 7.92 7.71
C ALA A 34 8.22 8.78 6.66
N ARG A 35 9.51 8.51 6.47
CA ARG A 35 10.25 8.91 5.26
C ARG A 35 10.17 7.76 4.26
N PHE A 36 9.64 8.01 3.07
CA PHE A 36 9.44 6.99 2.05
C PHE A 36 9.46 7.59 0.65
N THR A 37 9.63 6.74 -0.35
CA THR A 37 9.39 7.08 -1.76
C THR A 37 8.14 6.39 -2.26
N VAL A 38 7.52 6.94 -3.31
CA VAL A 38 6.31 6.37 -3.92
C VAL A 38 6.69 5.75 -5.25
N VAL A 39 6.24 4.53 -5.48
CA VAL A 39 6.38 3.86 -6.77
C VAL A 39 5.00 3.34 -7.18
N ASP A 40 4.57 3.70 -8.38
CA ASP A 40 3.34 3.15 -8.95
C ASP A 40 3.55 1.67 -9.32
N PRO A 41 2.77 0.73 -8.75
CA PRO A 41 2.81 -0.68 -9.13
C PRO A 41 2.17 -0.96 -10.50
N GLY A 42 1.61 0.05 -11.17
CA GLY A 42 0.85 -0.08 -12.41
C GLY A 42 -0.60 -0.51 -12.15
N PRO A 43 -1.36 -0.87 -13.20
CA PRO A 43 -2.76 -1.25 -13.07
C PRO A 43 -2.97 -2.43 -12.11
N ASP A 44 -4.13 -2.45 -11.47
CA ASP A 44 -4.54 -3.54 -10.59
C ASP A 44 -4.72 -4.82 -11.42
N ARG A 45 -4.29 -5.96 -10.86
CA ARG A 45 -4.68 -7.26 -11.41
C ARG A 45 -6.17 -7.51 -11.20
N ALA A 46 -6.73 -8.40 -12.01
CA ALA A 46 -8.09 -8.87 -11.82
C ALA A 46 -8.29 -9.46 -10.41
N TRP A 47 -9.50 -9.28 -9.87
CA TRP A 47 -9.88 -9.91 -8.62
C TRP A 47 -9.70 -11.43 -8.73
N PRO A 48 -9.05 -12.10 -7.75
CA PRO A 48 -8.89 -13.55 -7.80
C PRO A 48 -10.25 -14.26 -7.85
N ARG A 49 -10.37 -15.25 -8.74
CA ARG A 49 -11.63 -15.97 -8.98
C ARG A 49 -12.17 -16.59 -7.67
N GLU A 50 -13.46 -16.40 -7.41
CA GLU A 50 -14.17 -16.95 -6.24
C GLU A 50 -13.56 -16.58 -4.87
N ALA A 51 -12.64 -15.62 -4.82
CA ALA A 51 -12.03 -15.22 -3.56
C ALA A 51 -13.01 -14.36 -2.75
N GLU A 52 -13.22 -14.76 -1.49
CA GLU A 52 -13.87 -13.92 -0.49
C GLU A 52 -13.17 -12.54 -0.40
N PRO A 53 -13.92 -11.46 -0.09
CA PRO A 53 -13.41 -10.09 -0.01
C PRO A 53 -12.07 -9.95 0.72
N ARG A 54 -11.92 -10.59 1.89
CA ARG A 54 -10.70 -10.55 2.70
C ARG A 54 -9.46 -11.15 1.99
N HIS A 55 -9.67 -12.22 1.22
CA HIS A 55 -8.58 -12.92 0.54
C HIS A 55 -8.18 -12.17 -0.72
N GLY A 56 -9.15 -11.70 -1.50
CA GLY A 56 -8.86 -10.96 -2.72
C GLY A 56 -8.16 -9.62 -2.43
N VAL A 57 -8.60 -8.85 -1.42
CA VAL A 57 -7.94 -7.58 -1.07
C VAL A 57 -6.49 -7.80 -0.58
N ARG A 58 -6.24 -8.87 0.17
CA ARG A 58 -4.89 -9.23 0.63
C ARG A 58 -4.01 -9.64 -0.55
N ALA A 59 -4.54 -10.43 -1.49
CA ALA A 59 -3.82 -10.86 -2.68
C ALA A 59 -3.43 -9.66 -3.56
N LEU A 60 -4.35 -8.72 -3.79
CA LEU A 60 -4.06 -7.52 -4.57
C LEU A 60 -3.05 -6.59 -3.86
N ALA A 61 -3.16 -6.42 -2.55
CA ALA A 61 -2.17 -5.65 -1.78
C ALA A 61 -0.77 -6.26 -1.86
N LEU A 62 -0.67 -7.59 -1.72
CA LEU A 62 0.59 -8.32 -1.81
C LEU A 62 1.21 -8.24 -3.21
N ASP A 63 0.42 -8.44 -4.25
CA ASP A 63 0.86 -8.36 -5.65
C ASP A 63 1.40 -6.96 -6.00
N LYS A 64 0.76 -5.88 -5.52
CA LYS A 64 1.30 -4.52 -5.64
C LYS A 64 2.68 -4.38 -5.01
N ALA A 65 2.85 -4.89 -3.78
CA ALA A 65 4.13 -4.85 -3.09
C ALA A 65 5.20 -5.65 -3.83
N GLN A 66 4.89 -6.87 -4.26
CA GLN A 66 5.81 -7.78 -4.93
C GLN A 66 6.31 -7.21 -6.27
N ARG A 67 5.42 -6.63 -7.09
CA ARG A 67 5.82 -6.01 -8.37
C ARG A 67 6.79 -4.85 -8.18
N VAL A 68 6.62 -4.06 -7.11
CA VAL A 68 7.54 -2.95 -6.80
C VAL A 68 8.83 -3.48 -6.15
N ALA A 69 8.74 -4.48 -5.28
CA ALA A 69 9.91 -5.13 -4.67
C ALA A 69 10.86 -5.73 -5.72
N ALA A 70 10.32 -6.35 -6.77
CA ALA A 70 11.11 -6.85 -7.89
C ALA A 70 11.94 -5.75 -8.61
N ARG A 71 11.52 -4.48 -8.50
CA ARG A 71 12.21 -3.30 -9.06
C ARG A 71 13.10 -2.57 -8.04
N LYS A 72 12.99 -2.94 -6.76
CA LYS A 72 13.62 -2.29 -5.60
C LYS A 72 14.08 -3.36 -4.59
N PRO A 73 15.08 -4.20 -4.95
CA PRO A 73 15.46 -5.37 -4.15
C PRO A 73 15.98 -5.02 -2.74
N ASP A 74 16.56 -3.83 -2.56
CA ASP A 74 17.14 -3.40 -1.29
C ASP A 74 16.16 -2.61 -0.39
N ALA A 75 14.88 -2.52 -0.80
CA ALA A 75 13.88 -1.71 -0.11
C ALA A 75 12.83 -2.54 0.62
N VAL A 76 12.30 -1.99 1.71
CA VAL A 76 11.07 -2.48 2.32
C VAL A 76 9.89 -1.85 1.59
N VAL A 77 9.02 -2.69 1.03
CA VAL A 77 7.90 -2.24 0.18
C VAL A 77 6.56 -2.47 0.88
N VAL A 78 5.78 -1.39 1.00
CA VAL A 78 4.42 -1.41 1.54
C VAL A 78 3.43 -1.40 0.38
N GLY A 79 2.69 -2.49 0.23
CA GLY A 79 1.50 -2.56 -0.62
C GLY A 79 0.22 -2.47 0.22
N ALA A 80 -0.82 -1.88 -0.35
CA ALA A 80 -2.12 -1.80 0.29
C ALA A 80 -3.22 -1.78 -0.75
N ASP A 81 -4.36 -2.38 -0.41
CA ASP A 81 -5.56 -2.35 -1.23
C ASP A 81 -6.81 -2.18 -0.36
N THR A 82 -7.93 -1.83 -0.98
CA THR A 82 -9.17 -1.54 -0.25
C THR A 82 -10.36 -2.01 -1.06
N VAL A 83 -11.28 -2.71 -0.39
CA VAL A 83 -12.53 -3.20 -0.98
C VAL A 83 -13.70 -2.68 -0.16
N VAL A 84 -14.80 -2.34 -0.83
CA VAL A 84 -16.07 -2.02 -0.17
C VAL A 84 -16.99 -3.22 -0.31
N VAL A 85 -17.62 -3.64 0.78
CA VAL A 85 -18.53 -4.77 0.82
C VAL A 85 -19.85 -4.33 1.42
N LEU A 86 -20.95 -4.63 0.72
CA LEU A 86 -22.30 -4.38 1.20
C LEU A 86 -23.09 -5.69 1.11
N ARG A 87 -23.62 -6.16 2.24
CA ARG A 87 -24.41 -7.42 2.31
C ARG A 87 -23.69 -8.64 1.71
N GLY A 88 -22.36 -8.72 1.90
CA GLY A 88 -21.53 -9.79 1.38
C GLY A 88 -21.06 -9.60 -0.07
N GLU A 89 -21.60 -8.62 -0.79
CA GLU A 89 -21.22 -8.34 -2.17
C GLU A 89 -20.15 -7.24 -2.25
N ARG A 90 -19.14 -7.50 -3.08
CA ARG A 90 -18.08 -6.54 -3.38
C ARG A 90 -18.63 -5.45 -4.29
N LEU A 91 -18.50 -4.20 -3.87
CA LEU A 91 -18.80 -3.03 -4.70
C LEU A 91 -17.53 -2.62 -5.47
N GLY A 92 -17.70 -2.40 -6.78
CA GLY A 92 -16.64 -1.87 -7.64
C GLY A 92 -16.37 -0.38 -7.42
N LYS A 93 -15.45 0.18 -8.20
CA LYS A 93 -15.39 1.63 -8.38
C LYS A 93 -16.69 2.07 -9.10
N PRO A 94 -17.24 3.26 -8.81
CA PRO A 94 -18.35 3.80 -9.60
C PRO A 94 -17.96 3.93 -11.07
#